data_AF-A0A9P9JRM1-F1
#
_entry.id   AF-A0A9P9JRM1-F1
#
_cell.length_a   1.000
_cell.length_b   1.000
_cell.length_c   1.000
_cell.angle_alpha   90.00
_cell.angle_beta   90.00
_cell.angle_gamma   90.00
#
_symmetry.space_group_name_H-M   'P 1'
#
loop_
_entity.id
_entity.type
_entity.pdbx_description
1 polymer ?
#
loop_
_entity_poly.entity_id
_entity_poly.type
_entity_poly.pdbx_seq_one_letter_code
_entity_poly.pdbx_strand_id
1 'polypeptide(L)'
;MLNPQAQTDRLVCLTENVIEEKKKKFRGIVKVPIEDLVFAPDFTPWDYNISAAKVSRLERIFKNEGCNRSEPSNFILGTISEHILSEALDLSKLTTADLQSRKDPPMLYLPRFQYIRCANGRSRANALSATPQLGSWWTVELYTGKELLLV
;
A
#
# COMPACT_ATOMS: atom_id res chain seq x y z
N MET A 1 24.97 33.65 -11.13
CA MET A 1 25.25 32.23 -11.42
C MET A 1 25.05 31.45 -10.14
N LEU A 2 24.16 30.45 -10.12
CA LEU A 2 23.90 29.62 -8.93
C LEU A 2 25.06 28.64 -8.72
N ASN A 3 25.57 28.55 -7.48
CA ASN A 3 26.66 27.63 -7.13
C ASN A 3 26.17 26.18 -7.24
N PRO A 4 26.69 25.37 -8.19
CA PRO A 4 26.24 23.99 -8.39
C PRO A 4 26.45 23.09 -7.18
N GLN A 5 27.51 23.34 -6.39
CA GLN A 5 27.80 22.57 -5.19
C GLN A 5 26.71 22.76 -4.12
N ALA A 6 26.30 24.02 -3.89
CA ALA A 6 25.23 24.32 -2.94
C ALA A 6 23.87 23.75 -3.36
N GLN A 7 23.63 23.55 -4.66
CA GLN A 7 22.42 22.89 -5.16
C GLN A 7 22.46 21.38 -4.92
N THR A 8 23.61 20.75 -5.17
CA THR A 8 23.83 19.33 -4.89
C THR A 8 23.69 19.02 -3.40
N ASP A 9 24.35 19.81 -2.54
CA ASP A 9 24.31 19.62 -1.08
C ASP A 9 22.87 19.76 -0.55
N ARG A 10 22.11 20.73 -1.10
CA ARG A 10 20.69 20.90 -0.77
C ARG A 10 19.84 19.72 -1.23
N LEU A 11 20.09 19.18 -2.43
CA LEU A 11 19.35 18.02 -2.95
C LEU A 11 19.62 16.76 -2.12
N VAL A 12 20.87 16.56 -1.70
CA VAL A 12 21.27 15.46 -0.80
C VAL A 12 20.54 15.59 0.53
N CYS A 13 20.61 16.75 1.18
CA CYS A 13 19.93 16.99 2.46
C CYS A 13 18.40 16.79 2.36
N LEU A 14 17.77 17.28 1.29
CA LEU A 14 16.34 17.06 1.05
C LEU A 14 16.00 15.58 0.89
N THR A 15 16.85 14.83 0.17
CA THR A 15 16.66 13.39 -0.05
C THR A 15 16.78 12.61 1.25
N GLU A 16 17.79 12.91 2.08
CA GLU A 16 17.98 12.31 3.40
C GLU A 16 16.78 12.57 4.31
N ASN A 17 16.29 13.81 4.35
CA ASN A 17 15.12 14.17 5.15
C ASN A 17 13.87 13.37 4.73
N VAL A 18 13.65 13.21 3.41
CA VAL A 18 12.53 12.41 2.89
C VAL A 18 12.68 10.93 3.28
N ILE A 19 13.90 10.39 3.20
CA ILE A 19 14.19 9.01 3.59
C ILE A 19 13.92 8.80 5.08
N GLU A 20 14.39 9.70 5.94
CA GLU A 20 14.18 9.60 7.38
C GLU A 20 12.70 9.74 7.76
N GLU A 21 11.97 10.67 7.15
CA GLU A 21 10.51 10.78 7.36
C GLU A 21 9.76 9.55 6.87
N LYS A 22 10.18 8.95 5.75
CA LYS A 22 9.61 7.71 5.24
C LYS A 22 9.87 6.55 6.19
N LYS A 23 11.10 6.42 6.72
CA LYS A 23 11.46 5.39 7.71
C LYS A 23 10.64 5.53 9.00
N LYS A 24 10.46 6.75 9.51
CA LYS A 24 9.66 7.00 10.74
C LYS A 24 8.21 6.55 10.61
N LYS A 25 7.64 6.71 9.41
CA LYS A 25 6.24 6.35 9.11
C LYS A 25 6.07 4.92 8.65
N PHE A 26 7.13 4.27 8.19
CA PHE A 26 7.07 2.88 7.76
C PHE A 26 6.69 1.99 8.95
N ARG A 27 5.77 1.05 8.72
CA ARG A 27 5.28 0.12 9.74
C ARG A 27 5.56 -1.33 9.39
N GLY A 28 5.62 -1.68 8.11
CA GLY A 28 5.99 -3.01 7.66
C GLY A 28 5.36 -3.39 6.33
N ILE A 29 5.49 -4.67 5.98
CA ILE A 29 4.86 -5.27 4.80
C ILE A 29 3.76 -6.22 5.28
N VAL A 30 2.55 -6.07 4.74
CA VAL A 30 1.38 -6.86 5.14
C VAL A 30 0.58 -7.35 3.93
N LYS A 31 -0.18 -8.43 4.10
CA LYS A 31 -1.27 -8.80 3.18
C LYS A 31 -2.55 -8.15 3.70
N VAL A 32 -3.35 -7.60 2.80
CA VAL A 32 -4.61 -6.95 3.16
C VAL A 32 -5.69 -7.39 2.16
N PRO A 33 -6.91 -7.72 2.61
CA PRO A 33 -8.05 -7.93 1.71
C PRO A 33 -8.24 -6.75 0.76
N ILE A 34 -8.52 -7.00 -0.51
CA ILE A 34 -8.67 -5.90 -1.50
C ILE A 34 -9.90 -5.03 -1.21
N GLU A 35 -10.92 -5.57 -0.54
CA GLU A 35 -12.07 -4.80 -0.05
C GLU A 35 -11.73 -3.76 1.02
N ASP A 36 -10.64 -3.94 1.75
CA ASP A 36 -10.16 -3.04 2.80
C ASP A 36 -9.24 -1.94 2.24
N LEU A 37 -9.09 -1.87 0.92
CA LEU A 37 -8.26 -0.88 0.22
C LEU A 37 -9.11 0.16 -0.50
N VAL A 38 -8.80 1.42 -0.27
CA VAL A 38 -9.36 2.55 -1.01
C VAL A 38 -8.27 3.35 -1.67
N PHE A 39 -8.52 3.88 -2.86
CA PHE A 39 -7.44 4.33 -3.75
C PHE A 39 -7.58 5.81 -4.11
N ALA A 40 -6.47 6.54 -4.15
CA ALA A 40 -6.41 7.89 -4.68
C ALA A 40 -6.91 7.97 -6.15
N PRO A 41 -7.37 9.15 -6.61
CA PRO A 41 -7.40 10.44 -5.90
C PRO A 41 -8.59 10.64 -4.95
N ASP A 42 -9.67 9.91 -5.18
CA ASP A 42 -10.97 10.06 -4.50
C ASP A 42 -11.15 9.11 -3.30
N PHE A 43 -10.17 8.23 -3.04
CA PHE A 43 -10.22 7.21 -1.98
C PHE A 43 -11.50 6.37 -2.05
N THR A 44 -11.80 5.90 -3.25
CA THR A 44 -12.90 4.98 -3.54
C THR A 44 -12.39 3.54 -3.67
N PRO A 45 -13.29 2.54 -3.65
CA PRO A 45 -12.94 1.14 -3.89
C PRO A 45 -12.29 0.89 -5.26
N TRP A 46 -11.80 -0.35 -5.43
CA TRP A 46 -10.99 -0.77 -6.57
C TRP A 46 -11.75 -0.80 -7.91
N ASP A 47 -13.08 -0.86 -7.90
CA ASP A 47 -13.95 -0.95 -9.08
C ASP A 47 -14.37 0.41 -9.65
N TYR A 48 -14.02 1.51 -8.98
CA TYR A 48 -14.47 2.84 -9.35
C TYR A 48 -13.49 3.58 -10.28
N ASN A 49 -14.03 4.28 -11.30
CA ASN A 49 -13.31 5.16 -12.23
C ASN A 49 -11.97 4.58 -12.74
N ILE A 50 -12.00 3.36 -13.28
CA ILE A 50 -10.82 2.61 -13.68
C ILE A 50 -10.73 2.39 -15.19
N SER A 51 -9.52 2.40 -15.73
CA SER A 51 -9.27 2.12 -17.14
C SER A 51 -9.41 0.61 -17.43
N ALA A 52 -10.48 0.23 -18.13
CA ALA A 52 -10.72 -1.15 -18.55
C ALA A 52 -9.53 -1.75 -19.32
N ALA A 53 -8.89 -0.98 -20.21
CA ALA A 53 -7.72 -1.44 -20.95
C ALA A 53 -6.53 -1.81 -20.05
N LYS A 54 -6.28 -1.03 -18.98
CA LYS A 54 -5.21 -1.35 -18.01
C LYS A 54 -5.55 -2.61 -17.22
N VAL A 55 -6.81 -2.76 -16.81
CA VAL A 55 -7.29 -3.95 -16.08
C VAL A 55 -7.15 -5.19 -16.95
N SER A 56 -7.68 -5.21 -18.17
CA SER A 56 -7.61 -6.37 -19.06
C SER A 56 -6.17 -6.76 -19.42
N ARG A 57 -5.24 -5.80 -19.49
CA ARG A 57 -3.81 -6.10 -19.64
C ARG A 57 -3.27 -6.85 -18.42
N LEU A 58 -3.59 -6.40 -17.21
CA LEU A 58 -3.16 -7.03 -15.96
C LEU A 58 -3.77 -8.42 -15.77
N GLU A 59 -5.06 -8.60 -16.07
CA GLU A 59 -5.71 -9.91 -16.05
C GLU A 59 -4.98 -10.91 -16.95
N ARG A 60 -4.60 -10.48 -18.17
CA ARG A 60 -3.82 -11.33 -19.09
C ARG A 60 -2.46 -11.70 -18.52
N ILE A 61 -1.76 -10.75 -17.90
CA ILE A 61 -0.48 -10.99 -17.22
C ILE A 61 -0.69 -12.00 -16.09
N PHE A 62 -1.68 -11.79 -15.22
CA PHE A 62 -1.96 -12.71 -14.11
C PHE A 62 -2.28 -14.12 -14.58
N LYS A 63 -2.99 -14.26 -15.69
CA LYS A 63 -3.33 -15.56 -16.28
C LYS A 63 -2.12 -16.26 -16.91
N ASN A 64 -1.26 -15.51 -17.61
CA ASN A 64 -0.20 -16.09 -18.43
C ASN A 64 1.13 -16.23 -17.68
N GLU A 65 1.48 -15.23 -16.87
CA GLU A 65 2.76 -15.12 -16.17
C GLU A 65 2.62 -15.34 -14.66
N GLY A 66 1.38 -15.30 -14.15
CA GLY A 66 1.08 -15.36 -12.72
C GLY A 66 0.99 -13.97 -12.06
N CYS A 67 0.61 -13.96 -10.78
CA CYS A 67 0.45 -12.76 -9.99
C CYS A 67 1.54 -12.69 -8.89
N ASN A 68 2.68 -12.08 -9.22
CA ASN A 68 3.82 -11.98 -8.31
C ASN A 68 3.63 -10.86 -7.27
N ARG A 69 2.88 -11.16 -6.20
CA ARG A 69 2.65 -10.24 -5.07
C ARG A 69 3.80 -10.20 -4.05
N SER A 70 4.86 -10.99 -4.22
CA SER A 70 6.06 -10.95 -3.39
C SER A 70 7.13 -9.98 -3.89
N GLU A 71 7.05 -9.60 -5.17
CA GLU A 71 7.96 -8.65 -5.80
C GLU A 71 7.67 -7.21 -5.31
N PRO A 72 8.65 -6.50 -4.71
CA PRO A 72 8.45 -5.15 -4.17
C PRO A 72 7.88 -4.14 -5.16
N SER A 73 8.23 -4.22 -6.45
CA SER A 73 7.65 -3.33 -7.47
C SER A 73 6.13 -3.54 -7.69
N ASN A 74 5.60 -4.68 -7.24
CA ASN A 74 4.17 -4.98 -7.26
C ASN A 74 3.44 -4.60 -5.97
N PHE A 75 4.14 -4.15 -4.93
CA PHE A 75 3.50 -3.72 -3.69
C PHE A 75 2.62 -2.49 -3.93
N ILE A 76 1.56 -2.40 -3.13
CA ILE A 76 0.71 -1.21 -3.05
C ILE A 76 1.19 -0.36 -1.89
N LEU A 77 1.36 0.94 -2.12
CA LEU A 77 1.69 1.88 -1.06
C LEU A 77 0.41 2.25 -0.31
N GLY A 78 0.31 1.85 0.95
CA GLY A 78 -0.85 2.07 1.80
C GLY A 78 -0.54 2.97 2.99
N THR A 79 -1.50 3.80 3.37
CA THR A 79 -1.42 4.67 4.56
C THR A 79 -2.63 4.44 5.46
N ILE A 80 -2.39 4.33 6.76
CA ILE A 80 -3.40 4.13 7.80
C ILE A 80 -3.13 5.07 8.99
N SER A 81 -4.13 5.39 9.81
CA SER A 81 -3.89 6.13 11.06
C SER A 81 -3.27 5.21 12.12
N GLU A 82 -2.49 5.76 13.05
CA GLU A 82 -1.89 4.98 14.15
C GLU A 82 -2.96 4.30 15.02
N HIS A 83 -4.09 4.98 15.25
CA HIS A 83 -5.21 4.44 16.02
C HIS A 83 -5.80 3.19 15.37
N ILE A 84 -6.15 3.27 14.08
CA ILE A 84 -6.71 2.12 13.36
C ILE A 84 -5.67 1.00 13.24
N LEU A 85 -4.38 1.33 13.04
CA LEU A 85 -3.33 0.31 13.02
C LEU A 85 -3.25 -0.46 14.34
N SER A 86 -3.36 0.23 15.48
CA SER A 86 -3.38 -0.42 16.79
C SER A 86 -4.54 -1.41 16.91
N GLU A 87 -5.75 -0.99 16.56
CA GLU A 87 -6.93 -1.88 16.58
C GLU A 87 -6.79 -3.06 15.61
N ALA A 88 -6.24 -2.83 14.42
CA ALA A 88 -6.01 -3.86 13.41
C ALA A 88 -4.97 -4.91 13.87
N LEU A 89 -3.92 -4.46 14.56
CA LEU A 89 -2.91 -5.34 15.16
C LEU A 89 -3.54 -6.24 16.23
N ASP A 90 -4.34 -5.67 17.14
CA ASP A 90 -5.04 -6.42 18.18
C ASP A 90 -6.01 -7.44 17.58
N LEU A 91 -6.83 -7.02 16.60
CA LEU A 91 -7.76 -7.89 15.87
C LEU A 91 -7.04 -9.06 15.20
N SER A 92 -5.88 -8.78 14.60
CA SER A 92 -5.08 -9.76 13.86
C SER A 92 -4.15 -10.58 14.74
N LYS A 93 -4.09 -10.30 16.05
CA LYS A 93 -3.13 -10.89 17.01
C LYS A 93 -1.67 -10.73 16.55
N LEU A 94 -1.34 -9.54 16.07
CA LEU A 94 -0.01 -9.17 15.57
C LEU A 94 0.60 -8.09 16.44
N THR A 95 1.93 -8.02 16.41
CA THR A 95 2.69 -6.88 16.92
C THR A 95 3.28 -6.07 15.76
N THR A 96 3.71 -4.83 16.03
CA THR A 96 4.44 -4.04 15.03
C THR A 96 5.71 -4.75 14.54
N ALA A 97 6.37 -5.54 15.40
CA ALA A 97 7.55 -6.31 15.04
C ALA A 97 7.23 -7.42 14.02
N ASP A 98 6.04 -8.03 14.09
CA ASP A 98 5.61 -9.05 13.13
C ASP A 98 5.50 -8.50 11.71
N LEU A 99 5.16 -7.22 11.56
CA LEU A 99 5.02 -6.58 10.25
C LEU A 99 6.38 -6.36 9.54
N GLN A 100 7.48 -6.35 10.29
CA GLN A 100 8.82 -6.02 9.78
C GLN A 100 9.76 -7.23 9.68
N SER A 101 9.54 -8.25 10.50
CA SER A 101 10.49 -9.35 10.70
C SER A 101 10.20 -10.61 9.88
N ARG A 102 8.99 -10.74 9.33
CA ARG A 102 8.54 -11.98 8.68
C ARG A 102 8.95 -12.01 7.21
N LYS A 103 9.52 -13.15 6.79
CA LYS A 103 9.82 -13.45 5.38
C LYS A 103 8.53 -13.54 4.53
N ASP A 104 7.45 -14.05 5.13
CA ASP A 104 6.11 -14.02 4.53
C ASP A 104 5.26 -12.96 5.26
N PRO A 105 4.79 -11.90 4.58
CA PRO A 105 3.98 -10.86 5.19
C PRO A 105 2.71 -11.43 5.85
N PRO A 106 2.38 -11.02 7.09
CA PRO A 106 1.17 -11.47 7.77
C PRO A 106 -0.09 -10.83 7.16
N MET A 107 -1.24 -11.47 7.33
CA MET A 107 -2.53 -10.85 7.00
C MET A 107 -2.91 -9.85 8.09
N LEU A 108 -3.18 -8.61 7.69
CA LEU A 108 -3.71 -7.57 8.56
C LEU A 108 -5.18 -7.36 8.25
N TYR A 109 -6.05 -7.69 9.20
CA TYR A 109 -7.48 -7.43 9.11
C TYR A 109 -7.80 -6.09 9.76
N LEU A 110 -8.65 -5.29 9.11
CA LEU A 110 -9.07 -4.01 9.64
C LEU A 110 -10.36 -4.12 10.46
N PRO A 111 -10.57 -3.22 11.43
CA PRO A 111 -11.88 -3.01 12.02
C PRO A 111 -12.92 -2.67 10.94
N ARG A 112 -14.18 -3.01 11.20
CA ARG A 112 -15.26 -2.84 10.24
C ARG A 112 -15.37 -1.38 9.77
N PHE A 113 -15.52 -1.19 8.45
CA PHE A 113 -15.64 0.12 7.80
C PHE A 113 -14.39 1.01 7.92
N GLN A 114 -13.24 0.42 8.25
CA GLN A 114 -11.95 1.09 8.15
C GLN A 114 -11.23 0.63 6.89
N TYR A 115 -10.38 1.49 6.36
CA TYR A 115 -9.71 1.27 5.08
C TYR A 115 -8.26 1.76 5.11
N ILE A 116 -7.40 1.09 4.35
CA ILE A 116 -6.08 1.59 4.01
C ILE A 116 -6.19 2.48 2.78
N ARG A 117 -5.68 3.71 2.89
CA ARG A 117 -5.62 4.66 1.79
C ARG A 117 -4.41 4.39 0.92
N CYS A 118 -4.63 4.06 -0.34
CA CYS A 118 -3.60 3.64 -1.28
C CYS A 118 -3.33 4.72 -2.34
N ALA A 119 -2.06 5.07 -2.53
CA ALA A 119 -1.67 6.04 -3.56
C ALA A 119 -1.66 5.45 -4.97
N ASN A 120 -1.59 4.11 -5.10
CA ASN A 120 -1.48 3.40 -6.36
C ASN A 120 -2.16 2.03 -6.30
N GLY A 121 -2.15 1.30 -7.41
CA GLY A 121 -2.54 -0.11 -7.42
C GLY A 121 -4.01 -0.43 -7.66
N ARG A 122 -4.87 0.56 -7.89
CA ARG A 122 -6.31 0.36 -8.19
C ARG A 122 -6.55 -0.69 -9.28
N SER A 123 -5.86 -0.58 -10.44
CA SER A 123 -6.02 -1.54 -11.54
C SER A 123 -5.54 -2.95 -11.18
N ARG A 124 -4.58 -3.09 -10.26
CA ARG A 124 -4.08 -4.40 -9.80
C ARG A 124 -5.10 -5.09 -8.91
N ALA A 125 -5.66 -4.37 -7.94
CA ALA A 125 -6.75 -4.86 -7.09
C ALA A 125 -7.97 -5.25 -7.93
N ASN A 126 -8.33 -4.44 -8.92
CA ASN A 126 -9.43 -4.74 -9.84
C ASN A 126 -9.17 -6.00 -10.68
N ALA A 127 -8.02 -6.10 -11.35
CA ALA A 127 -7.69 -7.30 -12.13
C ALA A 127 -7.66 -8.58 -11.27
N LEU A 128 -7.33 -8.47 -9.98
CA LEU A 128 -7.38 -9.59 -9.06
C LEU A 128 -8.81 -10.08 -8.78
N SER A 129 -9.80 -9.17 -8.74
CA SER A 129 -11.20 -9.55 -8.49
C SER A 129 -11.76 -10.47 -9.58
N ALA A 130 -11.27 -10.33 -10.82
CA ALA A 130 -11.60 -11.20 -11.95
C ALA A 130 -10.86 -12.57 -11.89
N THR A 131 -9.97 -12.77 -10.93
CA THR A 131 -9.10 -13.95 -10.82
C THR A 131 -9.16 -14.57 -9.41
N PRO A 132 -10.35 -15.02 -8.96
CA PRO A 132 -10.58 -15.42 -7.57
C PRO A 132 -9.70 -16.58 -7.08
N GLN A 133 -9.21 -17.43 -7.98
CA GLN A 133 -8.30 -18.53 -7.65
C GLN A 133 -6.94 -18.06 -7.10
N LEU A 134 -6.59 -16.78 -7.26
CA LEU A 134 -5.39 -16.17 -6.71
C LEU A 134 -5.60 -15.62 -5.29
N GLY A 135 -6.83 -15.68 -4.75
CA GLY A 135 -7.20 -15.09 -3.47
C GLY A 135 -7.44 -13.58 -3.55
N SER A 136 -8.18 -13.04 -2.58
CA SER A 136 -8.69 -11.66 -2.58
C SER A 136 -7.86 -10.67 -1.76
N TRP A 137 -6.54 -10.82 -1.73
CA TRP A 137 -5.65 -9.94 -0.96
C TRP A 137 -4.50 -9.38 -1.79
N TRP A 138 -3.93 -8.26 -1.36
CA TRP A 138 -2.72 -7.67 -1.96
C TRP A 138 -1.64 -7.40 -0.92
N THR A 139 -0.37 -7.42 -1.34
CA THR A 139 0.76 -7.05 -0.49
C THR A 139 0.91 -5.53 -0.43
N VAL A 140 0.82 -4.97 0.76
CA VAL A 140 0.86 -3.54 1.02
C VAL A 140 2.13 -3.20 1.80
N GLU A 141 2.86 -2.21 1.28
CA GLU A 141 3.89 -1.51 2.04
C GLU A 141 3.18 -0.44 2.89
N LEU A 142 3.12 -0.68 4.19
CA LEU A 142 2.24 0.06 5.10
C LEU A 142 2.98 1.20 5.81
N TYR A 143 2.36 2.37 5.75
CA TYR A 143 2.81 3.58 6.41
C TYR A 143 1.74 4.12 7.35
N THR A 144 2.15 4.80 8.41
CA THR A 144 1.24 5.64 9.17
C THR A 144 1.20 7.05 8.62
N GLY A 145 0.00 7.62 8.57
CA GLY A 145 -0.25 8.97 8.09
C GLY A 145 -1.20 9.73 9.00
N LYS A 146 -1.27 11.04 8.79
CA LYS A 146 -2.26 11.86 9.49
C LYS A 146 -3.65 11.48 9.00
N GLU A 147 -4.54 11.30 9.95
CA GLU A 147 -5.97 11.22 9.67
C GLU A 147 -6.41 12.59 9.15
N LEU A 148 -6.76 12.66 7.87
CA LEU A 148 -7.58 13.77 7.40
C LEU A 148 -8.97 13.50 7.95
N LEU A 149 -9.30 14.13 9.08
CA LEU A 149 -10.67 14.28 9.54
C LEU A 149 -11.45 14.86 8.34
N LEU A 150 -12.34 14.07 7.78
CA LEU A 150 -13.32 14.58 6.83
C LEU A 150 -14.24 15.48 7.65
N VAL A 151 -14.04 16.79 7.53
CA VAL A 151 -14.97 17.82 8.03
C VAL A 151 -16.12 17.94 7.04
#